data_AF-A0A409XNK1-F1
#
_entry.id   AF-A0A409XNK1-F1
#
_cell.length_a   1.000
_cell.length_b   1.000
_cell.length_c   1.000
_cell.angle_alpha   90.00
_cell.angle_beta   90.00
_cell.angle_gamma   90.00
#
_symmetry.space_group_name_H-M   'P 1'
#
loop_
_entity.id
_entity.type
_entity.pdbx_description
1 polymer ?
#
loop_
_entity_poly.entity_id
_entity_poly.type
_entity_poly.pdbx_seq_one_letter_code
_entity_poly.pdbx_strand_id
1 'polypeptide(L)'
;MTFLAMSRTDPLHLWDVSTSDLLKVMMGYTDSVNSVAFSANSAWLASGSHACSVRMWDTSKGGQLRIMKGHTDTVTSVAFSADGSKIISGLWDPSIWVWTVIHVAREYRTPGGRSVA
;
A
#
# COMPACT_ATOMS: atom_id res chain seq x y z
N MET A 1 11.48 -1.59 -14.16
CA MET A 1 10.01 -1.75 -14.23
C MET A 1 9.39 -0.45 -13.79
N THR A 2 8.58 0.17 -14.64
CA THR A 2 7.86 1.42 -14.31
C THR A 2 6.39 1.06 -14.17
N PHE A 3 5.83 1.31 -12.99
CA PHE A 3 4.42 1.04 -12.72
C PHE A 3 3.65 2.35 -12.56
N LEU A 4 2.42 2.39 -13.05
CA LEU A 4 1.49 3.50 -12.82
C LEU A 4 0.30 3.01 -12.01
N ALA A 5 -0.13 3.81 -11.04
CA ALA A 5 -1.36 3.57 -10.29
C ALA A 5 -2.25 4.81 -10.34
N MET A 6 -3.53 4.64 -10.70
CA MET A 6 -4.47 5.75 -10.81
C MET A 6 -5.91 5.31 -10.57
N SER A 7 -6.72 6.20 -10.00
CA SER A 7 -8.16 6.04 -9.85
C SER A 7 -8.83 7.42 -9.82
N ARG A 8 -10.03 7.53 -10.41
CA ARG A 8 -10.90 8.71 -10.23
C ARG A 8 -12.11 8.43 -9.34
N THR A 9 -12.68 7.23 -9.37
CA THR A 9 -13.94 6.91 -8.67
C THR A 9 -14.05 5.42 -8.28
N ASP A 10 -12.90 4.75 -8.04
CA ASP A 10 -12.75 3.29 -7.86
C ASP A 10 -13.01 2.49 -9.17
N PRO A 11 -12.28 1.38 -9.45
CA PRO A 11 -11.11 0.83 -8.75
C PRO A 11 -9.78 1.56 -8.98
N LEU A 12 -8.77 1.27 -8.13
CA LEU A 12 -7.38 1.64 -8.38
C LEU A 12 -6.72 0.64 -9.34
N HIS A 13 -6.20 1.14 -10.47
CA HIS A 13 -5.62 0.30 -11.51
C HIS A 13 -4.11 0.38 -11.48
N LEU A 14 -3.43 -0.76 -11.46
CA LEU A 14 -1.98 -0.89 -11.57
C LEU A 14 -1.61 -1.35 -12.98
N TRP A 15 -0.78 -0.55 -13.65
CA TRP A 15 -0.36 -0.77 -15.03
C TRP A 15 1.14 -0.99 -15.12
N ASP A 16 1.55 -1.83 -16.06
CA ASP A 16 2.92 -1.86 -16.55
C ASP A 16 3.09 -0.81 -17.64
N VAL A 17 3.97 0.17 -17.45
CA VAL A 17 4.17 1.25 -18.42
C VAL A 17 4.93 0.77 -19.65
N SER A 18 5.80 -0.22 -19.49
CA SER A 18 6.64 -0.72 -20.59
C SER A 18 5.83 -1.55 -21.59
N THR A 19 4.87 -2.33 -21.11
CA THR A 19 4.01 -3.15 -21.97
C THR A 19 2.64 -2.51 -22.23
N SER A 20 2.28 -1.46 -21.48
CA SER A 20 0.94 -0.85 -21.46
C SER A 20 -0.16 -1.81 -21.01
N ASP A 21 0.19 -2.85 -20.26
CA ASP A 21 -0.77 -3.84 -19.76
C ASP A 21 -1.34 -3.46 -18.40
N LEU A 22 -2.63 -3.76 -18.20
CA LEU A 22 -3.27 -3.71 -16.89
C LEU A 22 -2.84 -4.94 -16.08
N LEU A 23 -2.07 -4.73 -15.01
CA LEU A 23 -1.62 -5.80 -14.13
C LEU A 23 -2.67 -6.15 -13.08
N LYS A 24 -3.21 -5.14 -12.40
CA LYS A 24 -4.16 -5.35 -11.29
C LYS A 24 -5.22 -4.27 -11.16
N VAL A 25 -6.36 -4.72 -10.64
CA VAL A 25 -7.49 -3.91 -10.23
C VAL A 25 -7.64 -4.08 -8.72
N MET A 26 -7.31 -3.03 -7.98
CA MET A 26 -7.33 -2.98 -6.53
C MET A 26 -8.67 -2.38 -6.09
N MET A 27 -9.56 -3.27 -5.64
CA MET A 27 -10.92 -2.95 -5.23
C MET A 27 -10.99 -2.59 -3.75
N GLY A 28 -11.92 -1.71 -3.42
CA GLY A 28 -12.39 -1.53 -2.05
C GLY A 28 -12.29 -0.10 -1.55
N TYR A 29 -11.75 0.84 -2.32
CA TYR A 29 -11.95 2.25 -1.98
C TYR A 29 -13.44 2.57 -2.06
N THR A 30 -13.92 3.41 -1.16
CA THR A 30 -15.30 3.90 -1.22
C THR A 30 -15.34 5.29 -1.85
N ASP A 31 -14.20 5.84 -2.25
CA ASP A 31 -14.03 7.23 -2.68
C ASP A 31 -12.74 7.39 -3.51
N SER A 32 -12.56 8.55 -4.14
CA SER A 32 -11.42 8.90 -5.00
C SER A 32 -10.07 8.72 -4.28
N VAL A 33 -9.07 8.28 -5.05
CA VAL A 33 -7.67 8.17 -4.61
C VAL A 33 -6.94 9.42 -5.07
N ASN A 34 -6.40 10.19 -4.13
CA ASN A 34 -5.70 11.45 -4.44
C ASN A 34 -4.20 11.28 -4.61
N SER A 35 -3.63 10.27 -3.95
CA SER A 35 -2.19 10.09 -3.91
C SER A 35 -1.84 8.62 -3.85
N VAL A 36 -0.76 8.25 -4.54
CA VAL A 36 -0.19 6.91 -4.53
C VAL A 36 1.33 6.99 -4.41
N ALA A 37 1.92 6.03 -3.70
CA ALA A 37 3.36 5.90 -3.59
C ALA A 37 3.76 4.43 -3.59
N PHE A 38 4.84 4.11 -4.29
CA PHE A 38 5.47 2.79 -4.22
C PHE A 38 6.54 2.78 -3.13
N SER A 39 6.67 1.62 -2.49
CA SER A 39 7.87 1.31 -1.70
C SER A 39 9.10 1.23 -2.62
N ALA A 40 10.30 1.43 -2.07
CA ALA A 40 11.55 1.43 -2.85
C ALA A 40 11.80 0.11 -3.61
N ASN A 41 11.32 -1.01 -3.05
CA ASN A 41 11.40 -2.33 -3.70
C ASN A 41 10.18 -2.65 -4.59
N SER A 42 9.23 -1.73 -4.71
CA SER A 42 7.97 -1.89 -5.45
C SER A 42 7.11 -3.09 -5.04
N ALA A 43 7.39 -3.74 -3.90
CA ALA A 43 6.58 -4.86 -3.40
C ALA A 43 5.25 -4.39 -2.80
N TRP A 44 5.22 -3.15 -2.33
CA TRP A 44 4.06 -2.51 -1.74
C TRP A 44 3.74 -1.18 -2.39
N LEU A 45 2.45 -0.88 -2.39
CA LEU A 45 1.88 0.39 -2.79
C LEU A 45 1.06 0.95 -1.64
N ALA A 46 1.19 2.25 -1.40
CA ALA A 46 0.40 3.03 -0.46
C ALA A 46 -0.47 4.01 -1.24
N SER A 47 -1.65 4.26 -0.71
CA SER A 47 -2.67 5.08 -1.38
C SER A 47 -3.45 5.88 -0.36
N GLY A 48 -3.61 7.18 -0.60
CA GLY A 48 -4.45 8.09 0.19
C GLY A 48 -5.76 8.44 -0.53
N SER A 49 -6.87 8.49 0.21
CA SER A 49 -8.20 8.73 -0.35
C SER A 49 -8.97 9.83 0.39
N HIS A 50 -9.99 10.38 -0.28
CA HIS A 50 -11.05 11.22 0.28
C HIS A 50 -11.80 10.54 1.44
N ALA A 51 -11.84 9.21 1.47
CA ALA A 51 -12.45 8.44 2.57
C ALA A 51 -11.59 8.44 3.87
N CYS A 52 -10.80 9.49 4.09
CA CYS A 52 -9.93 9.70 5.25
C CYS A 52 -9.11 8.46 5.64
N SER A 53 -8.62 7.73 4.65
CA SER A 53 -7.91 6.47 4.88
C SER A 53 -6.70 6.34 3.98
N VAL A 54 -5.65 5.76 4.56
CA VAL A 54 -4.50 5.27 3.81
C VAL A 54 -4.64 3.76 3.70
N ARG A 55 -4.39 3.19 2.52
CA ARG A 55 -4.34 1.73 2.37
C ARG A 55 -3.00 1.30 1.83
N MET A 56 -2.61 0.09 2.21
CA MET A 56 -1.41 -0.57 1.74
C MET A 56 -1.80 -1.81 0.95
N TRP A 57 -1.15 -2.03 -0.17
CA TRP A 57 -1.45 -3.07 -1.14
C TRP A 57 -0.20 -3.89 -1.44
N ASP A 58 -0.39 -5.19 -1.66
CA ASP A 58 0.61 -6.08 -2.25
C ASP A 58 0.56 -5.92 -3.76
N THR A 59 1.64 -5.41 -4.39
CA THR A 59 1.66 -5.15 -5.83
C THR A 59 1.67 -6.43 -6.66
N SER A 60 2.22 -7.52 -6.11
CA SER A 60 2.29 -8.82 -6.79
C SER A 60 0.93 -9.54 -6.80
N LYS A 61 0.20 -9.45 -5.69
CA LYS A 61 -1.10 -10.12 -5.52
C LYS A 61 -2.27 -9.22 -5.89
N GLY A 62 -2.08 -7.90 -5.87
CA GLY A 62 -3.16 -6.90 -5.94
C GLY A 62 -4.06 -6.89 -4.70
N GLY A 63 -3.63 -7.57 -3.62
CA GLY A 63 -4.42 -7.73 -2.41
C GLY A 63 -4.21 -6.57 -1.45
N GLN A 64 -5.29 -6.09 -0.84
CA GLN A 64 -5.20 -5.12 0.24
C GLN A 64 -4.56 -5.77 1.48
N LEU A 65 -3.48 -5.17 1.98
CA LEU A 65 -2.76 -5.63 3.16
C LEU A 65 -3.26 -4.97 4.43
N ARG A 66 -3.46 -3.64 4.41
CA ARG A 66 -3.83 -2.86 5.59
C ARG A 66 -4.70 -1.66 5.21
N ILE A 67 -5.61 -1.30 6.11
CA ILE A 67 -6.29 0.01 6.12
C ILE A 67 -5.84 0.74 7.37
N MET A 68 -5.29 1.93 7.18
CA MET A 68 -4.87 2.84 8.23
C MET A 68 -5.93 3.93 8.34
N LYS A 69 -6.73 3.83 9.41
CA LYS A 69 -7.79 4.77 9.78
C LYS A 69 -7.30 5.63 10.93
N GLY A 70 -7.67 6.91 10.95
CA GLY A 70 -7.25 7.84 12.00
C GLY A 70 -7.24 9.29 11.51
N HIS A 71 -7.01 9.47 10.21
CA HIS A 71 -7.26 10.73 9.52
C HIS A 71 -8.71 11.16 9.72
N THR A 72 -8.90 12.42 10.13
CA THR A 72 -10.22 13.04 10.31
C THR A 72 -10.69 13.76 9.05
N ASP A 73 -9.84 13.86 8.03
CA ASP A 73 -10.11 14.54 6.76
C ASP A 73 -9.37 13.84 5.60
N THR A 74 -9.54 14.38 4.40
CA THR A 74 -8.99 13.91 3.13
C THR A 74 -7.48 13.76 3.18
N VAL A 75 -7.00 12.57 2.82
CA VAL A 75 -5.56 12.34 2.64
C VAL A 75 -5.14 12.92 1.30
N THR A 76 -4.29 13.94 1.34
CA THR A 76 -3.83 14.67 0.15
C THR A 76 -2.52 14.11 -0.41
N SER A 77 -1.70 13.50 0.45
CA SER A 77 -0.39 13.00 0.07
C SER A 77 -0.01 11.75 0.87
N VAL A 78 0.65 10.80 0.19
CA VAL A 78 1.26 9.62 0.81
C VAL A 78 2.67 9.41 0.28
N ALA A 79 3.58 8.95 1.14
CA ALA A 79 4.95 8.62 0.77
C ALA A 79 5.48 7.44 1.60
N PHE A 80 6.37 6.65 1.00
CA PHE A 80 7.18 5.68 1.73
C PHE A 80 8.51 6.29 2.15
N SER A 81 9.03 5.85 3.30
CA SER A 81 10.45 6.02 3.60
C SER A 81 11.31 5.21 2.61
N ALA A 82 12.56 5.64 2.40
CA ALA A 82 13.47 5.01 1.45
C ALA A 82 13.75 3.52 1.78
N ASP A 83 13.71 3.16 3.06
CA ASP A 83 13.84 1.78 3.54
C ASP A 83 12.52 0.98 3.50
N GLY A 84 11.40 1.62 3.13
CA GLY A 84 10.07 1.01 3.10
C GLY A 84 9.45 0.70 4.47
N SER A 85 10.12 1.05 5.57
CA SER A 85 9.67 0.73 6.93
C SER A 85 8.55 1.64 7.45
N LYS A 86 8.34 2.78 6.80
CA LYS A 86 7.36 3.78 7.21
C LYS A 86 6.56 4.30 6.02
N ILE A 87 5.32 4.67 6.32
CA ILE A 87 4.46 5.45 5.44
C ILE A 87 4.17 6.77 6.14
N ILE A 88 4.36 7.87 5.44
CA ILE A 88 3.94 9.20 5.88
C ILE A 88 2.72 9.59 5.05
N SER A 89 1.73 10.15 5.72
CA SER A 89 0.53 10.66 5.06
C SER A 89 0.15 12.01 5.63
N GLY A 90 -0.16 12.94 4.73
CA GLY A 90 -0.56 14.31 5.05
C GLY A 90 -2.03 14.57 4.71
N LEU A 91 -2.59 15.50 5.45
CA LEU A 91 -3.94 16.03 5.33
C LEU A 91 -3.88 17.45 4.74
N TRP A 92 -5.04 18.09 4.58
CA TRP A 92 -5.09 19.53 4.29
C TRP A 92 -4.76 20.39 5.52
N ASP A 93 -4.99 19.86 6.73
CA ASP A 93 -4.55 20.46 7.97
C ASP A 93 -3.03 20.23 8.16
N PRO A 94 -2.36 20.92 9.11
CA PRO A 94 -0.93 20.72 9.34
C PRO A 94 -0.59 19.36 10.00
N SER A 95 -1.56 18.46 10.15
CA SER A 95 -1.34 17.17 10.80
C SER A 95 -0.70 16.18 9.83
N ILE A 96 0.36 15.52 10.30
CA ILE A 96 1.01 14.42 9.60
C ILE A 96 0.90 13.15 10.43
N TRP A 97 0.69 12.03 9.74
CA TRP A 97 0.66 10.72 10.35
C TRP A 97 1.83 9.88 9.85
N VAL A 98 2.51 9.22 10.78
CA VAL A 98 3.60 8.30 10.49
C VAL A 98 3.17 6.90 10.89
N TRP A 99 3.07 6.02 9.91
CA TRP A 99 2.68 4.62 10.08
C TRP A 99 3.94 3.76 10.02
N THR A 100 4.14 2.88 11.01
CA THR A 100 5.22 1.89 10.96
C THR A 100 4.71 0.63 10.27
N VAL A 101 5.42 0.20 9.24
CA VAL A 101 5.15 -1.04 8.50
C VAL A 101 5.90 -2.17 9.20
N ILE A 102 5.17 -2.99 9.95
CA ILE A 102 5.74 -4.19 10.58
C ILE A 102 5.77 -5.34 9.58
N HIS A 103 6.96 -5.86 9.30
CA HIS A 103 7.09 -7.17 8.67
C HIS A 103 6.73 -8.22 9.71
N VAL A 104 5.63 -8.94 9.53
CA VAL A 104 5.42 -10.18 10.29
C VAL A 104 6.47 -11.15 9.79
N ALA A 105 7.50 -11.42 10.61
CA ALA A 105 8.46 -12.48 10.32
C ALA A 105 7.67 -13.78 10.13
N ARG A 106 7.80 -14.41 8.96
CA ARG A 106 7.26 -15.74 8.76
C ARG A 106 7.96 -16.67 9.74
N GLU A 107 7.20 -17.32 10.62
CA GLU A 107 7.71 -18.44 11.41
C GLU A 107 8.08 -19.57 10.44
N TYR A 108 9.36 -19.80 10.21
CA TYR A 108 9.82 -20.98 9.50
C TYR A 108 9.84 -22.15 10.49
N ARG A 109 8.75 -22.92 10.57
CA ARG A 109 8.81 -24.26 11.16
C ARG A 109 9.46 -25.20 10.16
N THR A 110 10.65 -25.70 10.46
CA THR A 110 11.25 -26.82 9.74
C THR A 110 10.35 -28.05 9.90
N PRO A 111 9.78 -28.62 8.82
CA PRO A 111 9.11 -29.90 8.89
C PRO A 111 10.19 -30.97 8.97
N GLY A 112 10.37 -31.59 10.13
CA GLY A 112 11.21 -32.78 10.26
C GLY A 112 12.29 -32.75 11.34
N GLY A 113 11.95 -32.31 12.55
CA GLY A 113 12.68 -32.78 13.73
C GLY A 113 12.19 -34.18 14.09
N ARG A 114 12.80 -35.23 13.53
CA ARG A 114 12.57 -36.61 13.95
C ARG A 114 13.07 -36.74 15.40
N SER A 115 12.15 -36.87 16.35
CA SER A 115 12.50 -37.28 17.71
C SER A 115 13.00 -38.72 17.63
N VAL A 116 14.28 -38.92 17.89
CA VAL A 116 14.85 -40.23 18.21
C VAL A 116 15.26 -40.21 19.67
N ALA A 117 14.41 -40.81 20.50
CA ALA A 117 14.71 -41.54 21.73
C ALA A 117 13.38 -42.08 22.26
#